data_AF-A0A0V0WRF6-F1
#
_entry.id   AF-A0A0V0WRF6-F1
#
_cell.length_a   1.000
_cell.length_b   1.000
_cell.length_c   1.000
_cell.angle_alpha   90.00
_cell.angle_beta   90.00
_cell.angle_gamma   90.00
#
_symmetry.space_group_name_H-M   'P 1'
#
loop_
_entity.id
_entity.type
_entity.pdbx_description
1 polymer ?
#
loop_
_entity_poly.entity_id
_entity_poly.type
_entity_poly.pdbx_seq_one_letter_code
_entity_poly.pdbx_strand_id
1 'polypeptide(L)'
;MLGYEDPGFTEMMRLYLTFHCDHEGGNVSAHTCHLVGSALSDPYLSFSASMCGLAGPLHGLANQEVLVFLNKMQEKVGKNPTDDQVKQYVMDTLNAGQVIPGYGHAVLRRTDP
;
A
#
# COMPACT_ATOMS: atom_id res chain seq x y z
N MET A 1 -17.63 0.49 -16.17
CA MET A 1 -17.12 1.72 -15.52
C MET A 1 -15.62 1.89 -15.73
N LEU A 2 -14.76 0.93 -15.34
CA LEU A 2 -13.30 1.04 -15.54
C LEU A 2 -12.78 0.56 -16.91
N GLY A 3 -13.63 -0.03 -17.76
CA GLY A 3 -13.26 -0.43 -19.13
C GLY A 3 -12.55 -1.79 -19.24
N TYR A 4 -12.43 -2.56 -18.16
CA TYR A 4 -11.89 -3.91 -18.16
C TYR A 4 -13.00 -4.96 -18.30
N GLU A 5 -12.81 -5.94 -19.18
CA GLU A 5 -13.76 -7.04 -19.44
C GLU A 5 -13.23 -8.40 -19.00
N ASP A 6 -11.95 -8.50 -18.63
CA ASP A 6 -11.33 -9.75 -18.17
C ASP A 6 -11.98 -10.24 -16.86
N PRO A 7 -12.52 -11.47 -16.81
CA PRO A 7 -13.03 -12.07 -15.58
C PRO A 7 -11.96 -12.15 -14.49
N GLY A 8 -10.69 -12.35 -14.85
CA GLY A 8 -9.57 -12.38 -13.91
C GLY A 8 -9.37 -11.05 -13.18
N PHE A 9 -9.43 -9.94 -13.91
CA PHE A 9 -9.43 -8.59 -13.33
C PHE A 9 -10.62 -8.37 -12.37
N THR A 10 -11.79 -8.90 -12.71
CA THR A 10 -12.98 -8.77 -11.85
C THR A 10 -12.79 -9.52 -10.52
N GLU A 11 -12.25 -10.74 -10.55
CA GLU A 11 -11.92 -11.51 -9.34
C GLU A 11 -10.84 -10.80 -8.50
N MET A 12 -9.81 -10.27 -9.16
CA MET A 12 -8.76 -9.49 -8.48
C MET A 12 -9.35 -8.27 -7.76
N MET A 13 -10.25 -7.53 -8.42
CA MET A 13 -10.88 -6.36 -7.81
C MET A 13 -11.77 -6.73 -6.62
N ARG A 14 -12.51 -7.85 -6.69
CA ARG A 14 -13.30 -8.37 -5.56
C ARG A 14 -12.42 -8.66 -4.35
N LEU A 15 -11.28 -9.32 -4.58
CA LEU A 15 -10.31 -9.62 -3.54
C LEU A 15 -9.68 -8.34 -2.96
N TYR A 16 -9.22 -7.44 -3.83
CA TYR A 16 -8.58 -6.18 -3.45
C TYR A 16 -9.49 -5.33 -2.55
N LEU A 17 -10.74 -5.13 -2.95
CA LEU A 17 -11.72 -4.36 -2.18
C LEU A 17 -12.07 -5.03 -0.85
N THR A 18 -12.00 -6.36 -0.78
CA THR A 18 -12.30 -7.11 0.45
C THR A 18 -11.15 -7.01 1.46
N PHE A 19 -9.90 -7.16 1.04
CA PHE A 19 -8.77 -7.12 1.97
C PHE A 19 -8.43 -5.72 2.48
N HIS A 20 -8.70 -4.68 1.69
CA HIS A 20 -8.41 -3.30 2.10
C HIS A 20 -9.62 -2.59 2.73
N CYS A 21 -10.67 -3.34 3.11
CA CYS A 21 -11.92 -2.72 3.57
C CYS A 21 -11.82 -2.11 4.97
N ASP A 22 -10.99 -2.67 5.85
CA ASP A 22 -10.75 -2.16 7.19
C ASP A 22 -9.39 -2.60 7.74
N HIS A 23 -8.80 -1.77 8.61
CA HIS A 23 -7.60 -2.12 9.38
C HIS A 23 -7.57 -1.32 10.69
N GLU A 24 -8.56 -1.62 11.54
CA GLU A 24 -8.80 -0.96 12.83
C GLU A 24 -9.05 0.55 12.73
N GLY A 25 -9.21 1.22 13.88
CA GLY A 25 -9.54 2.65 13.97
C GLY A 25 -8.35 3.60 14.16
N GLY A 26 -7.13 3.07 14.35
CA GLY A 26 -5.95 3.89 14.67
C GLY A 26 -5.30 4.55 13.46
N ASN A 27 -5.55 4.04 12.26
CA ASN A 27 -5.01 4.61 11.03
C ASN A 27 -5.67 5.97 10.69
N VAL A 28 -4.95 6.82 9.97
CA VAL A 28 -5.33 8.23 9.76
C VAL A 28 -6.69 8.37 9.08
N SER A 29 -7.00 7.58 8.06
CA SER A 29 -8.29 7.66 7.36
C SER A 29 -9.46 7.21 8.24
N ALA A 30 -9.34 6.06 8.91
CA ALA A 30 -10.40 5.55 9.78
C ALA A 30 -10.66 6.50 10.96
N HIS A 31 -9.60 6.97 11.63
CA HIS A 31 -9.71 7.90 12.74
C HIS A 31 -10.31 9.24 12.30
N THR A 32 -9.90 9.79 11.14
CA THR A 32 -10.45 11.05 10.63
C THR A 32 -11.95 10.92 10.33
N CYS A 33 -12.36 9.81 9.70
CA CYS A 33 -13.78 9.51 9.47
C CYS A 33 -14.57 9.51 10.78
N HIS A 34 -14.06 8.78 11.78
CA HIS A 34 -14.67 8.68 13.10
C HIS A 34 -14.74 10.03 13.82
N LEU A 35 -13.64 10.80 13.81
CA LEU A 35 -13.54 12.09 14.48
C LEU A 35 -14.53 13.11 13.91
N VAL A 36 -14.61 13.24 12.58
CA VAL A 36 -15.55 14.17 11.93
C VAL A 36 -17.01 13.73 12.15
N GLY A 37 -17.28 12.43 12.08
CA GLY A 37 -18.60 11.87 12.36
C GLY A 37 -19.03 12.05 13.81
N SER A 38 -18.10 12.09 14.76
CA SER A 38 -18.41 12.30 16.20
C SER A 38 -19.07 13.64 16.49
N ALA A 39 -18.89 14.63 15.61
CA ALA A 39 -19.55 15.94 15.67
C ALA A 39 -20.95 15.94 15.02
N LEU A 40 -21.52 14.77 14.73
CA LEU A 40 -22.79 14.56 14.03
C LEU A 40 -22.78 15.03 12.56
N SER A 41 -21.59 15.16 11.96
CA SER A 41 -21.45 15.35 10.51
C SER A 41 -21.99 14.11 9.79
N ASP A 42 -22.67 14.31 8.66
CA ASP A 42 -23.18 13.19 7.88
C ASP A 42 -22.05 12.32 7.27
N PRO A 43 -22.36 11.11 6.78
CA PRO A 43 -21.35 10.21 6.24
C PRO A 43 -20.58 10.75 5.05
N TYR A 44 -21.16 11.61 4.21
CA TYR A 44 -20.46 12.17 3.05
C TYR A 44 -19.35 13.12 3.50
N LEU A 45 -19.64 13.99 4.47
CA LEU A 45 -18.64 14.89 5.03
C LEU A 45 -17.52 14.12 5.76
N SER A 46 -17.90 13.13 6.56
CA SER A 46 -16.95 12.31 7.32
C SER A 46 -16.02 11.52 6.42
N PHE A 47 -16.55 10.89 5.37
CA PHE A 47 -15.76 10.16 4.39
C PHE A 47 -14.91 11.08 3.50
N SER A 48 -15.42 12.25 3.12
CA SER A 48 -14.62 13.21 2.34
C SER A 48 -13.38 13.66 3.13
N ALA A 49 -13.52 13.92 4.43
CA ALA A 49 -12.39 14.24 5.30
C ALA A 49 -11.40 13.07 5.44
N SER A 50 -11.89 11.83 5.54
CA SER A 50 -11.01 10.65 5.61
C SER A 50 -10.15 10.47 4.36
N MET A 51 -10.68 10.82 3.18
CA MET A 51 -9.93 10.78 1.92
C MET A 51 -8.79 11.81 1.89
N CYS A 52 -8.95 12.98 2.51
CA CYS A 52 -7.85 13.93 2.70
C CYS A 52 -6.73 13.33 3.56
N GLY A 53 -7.09 12.58 4.60
CA GLY A 53 -6.13 11.83 5.42
C GLY A 53 -5.44 10.70 4.65
N LEU A 54 -6.21 9.95 3.85
CA LEU A 54 -5.69 8.88 3.00
C LEU A 54 -4.72 9.39 1.93
N ALA A 55 -4.94 10.58 1.40
CA ALA A 55 -4.04 11.21 0.44
C ALA A 55 -2.67 11.61 1.04
N GLY A 56 -2.51 11.56 2.37
CA GLY A 56 -1.24 11.85 3.03
C GLY A 56 -0.13 10.87 2.61
N PRO A 57 1.10 11.34 2.32
CA PRO A 57 2.19 10.47 1.88
C PRO A 57 2.54 9.34 2.85
N LEU A 58 2.35 9.57 4.15
CA LEU A 58 2.62 8.59 5.20
C LEU A 58 1.47 7.58 5.41
N HIS A 59 0.41 7.63 4.59
CA HIS A 59 -0.74 6.74 4.70
C HIS A 59 -1.06 6.04 3.37
N GLY A 60 -1.27 6.78 2.28
CA GLY A 60 -1.82 6.23 1.03
C GLY A 60 -0.84 5.88 -0.09
N LEU A 61 0.48 5.87 0.15
CA LEU A 61 1.47 5.74 -0.93
C LEU A 61 2.28 4.43 -0.96
N ALA A 62 2.14 3.56 0.05
CA ALA A 62 2.99 2.37 0.16
C ALA A 62 2.94 1.46 -1.09
N ASN A 63 1.76 1.28 -1.70
CA ASN A 63 1.61 0.48 -2.92
C ASN A 63 2.43 1.07 -4.09
N GLN A 64 2.29 2.38 -4.32
CA GLN A 64 2.98 3.09 -5.38
C GLN A 64 4.50 3.07 -5.17
N GLU A 65 4.96 3.25 -3.94
CA GLU A 65 6.39 3.21 -3.60
C GLU A 65 7.03 1.85 -3.87
N VAL A 66 6.32 0.76 -3.52
CA VAL A 66 6.76 -0.61 -3.85
C VAL A 66 6.86 -0.80 -5.36
N LEU A 67 5.84 -0.39 -6.14
CA LEU A 67 5.86 -0.55 -7.59
C LEU A 67 7.00 0.25 -8.24
N VAL A 68 7.26 1.48 -7.78
CA VAL A 68 8.40 2.29 -8.26
C VAL A 68 9.74 1.62 -7.94
N PHE A 69 9.88 1.06 -6.73
CA PHE A 69 11.09 0.32 -6.34
C PHE A 69 11.32 -0.91 -7.22
N LEU A 70 10.28 -1.71 -7.46
CA LEU A 70 10.36 -2.91 -8.29
C LEU A 70 10.73 -2.59 -9.75
N ASN A 71 10.15 -1.53 -10.32
CA ASN A 71 10.49 -1.08 -11.68
C ASN A 71 11.96 -0.65 -11.78
N LYS A 72 12.46 0.14 -10.82
CA LYS A 72 13.88 0.56 -10.77
C LYS A 72 14.82 -0.63 -10.63
N MET A 73 14.46 -1.60 -9.79
CA MET A 73 15.23 -2.83 -9.65
C MET A 73 15.27 -3.58 -10.98
N GLN A 74 14.12 -3.82 -11.61
CA GLN A 74 14.03 -4.54 -12.88
C GLN A 74 14.78 -3.83 -14.02
N GLU A 75 14.77 -2.50 -14.06
CA GLU A 75 15.59 -1.70 -14.99
C GLU A 75 17.10 -1.92 -14.78
N LYS A 76 17.54 -2.09 -13.53
CA LYS A 76 18.96 -2.27 -13.19
C LYS A 76 19.45 -3.71 -13.34
N VAL A 77 18.66 -4.71 -12.92
CA VAL A 77 19.08 -6.13 -12.90
C VAL A 77 18.50 -6.96 -14.04
N GLY A 78 17.58 -6.40 -14.84
CA GLY A 78 16.92 -7.07 -15.94
C GLY A 78 15.62 -7.77 -15.56
N LYS A 79 14.92 -8.32 -16.56
CA LYS A 79 13.60 -8.97 -16.38
C LYS A 79 13.67 -10.35 -15.72
N ASN A 80 14.79 -11.04 -15.87
CA ASN A 80 15.02 -12.40 -15.35
C ASN A 80 16.31 -12.43 -14.52
N PRO A 81 16.39 -11.71 -13.40
CA PRO A 81 17.57 -11.70 -12.56
C PRO A 81 17.73 -13.05 -11.85
N THR A 82 18.98 -13.40 -11.52
CA THR A 82 19.24 -14.51 -10.59
C THR A 82 19.00 -14.08 -9.15
N ASP A 83 18.79 -15.04 -8.26
CA ASP A 83 18.65 -14.80 -6.82
C ASP A 83 19.84 -13.99 -6.26
N ASP A 84 21.05 -14.25 -6.73
CA ASP A 84 22.26 -13.51 -6.33
C ASP A 84 22.21 -12.05 -6.77
N GLN A 85 21.70 -11.76 -7.97
CA GLN A 85 21.56 -10.37 -8.45
C GLN A 85 20.52 -9.60 -7.64
N VAL A 86 19.38 -10.23 -7.32
CA VAL A 86 18.36 -9.63 -6.46
C VAL A 86 18.90 -9.40 -5.06
N LYS A 87 19.56 -10.41 -4.49
CA LYS A 87 20.20 -10.32 -3.16
C LYS A 87 21.22 -9.20 -3.12
N GLN A 88 22.08 -9.08 -4.13
CA GLN A 88 23.06 -8.00 -4.19
C GLN A 88 22.38 -6.63 -4.25
N TYR A 89 21.35 -6.45 -5.08
CA TYR A 89 20.60 -5.20 -5.16
C TYR A 89 19.97 -4.80 -3.82
N VAL A 90 19.35 -5.75 -3.13
CA VAL A 90 18.76 -5.54 -1.80
C VAL A 90 19.83 -5.15 -0.78
N MET A 91 20.94 -5.87 -0.75
CA MET A 91 22.04 -5.58 0.17
C MET A 91 22.69 -4.22 -0.12
N ASP A 92 22.89 -3.85 -1.38
CA ASP A 92 23.39 -2.52 -1.76
C ASP A 92 22.45 -1.41 -1.30
N THR A 93 21.14 -1.62 -1.45
CA THR A 93 20.10 -0.66 -1.01
C THR A 93 20.17 -0.45 0.51
N LEU A 94 20.23 -1.54 1.28
CA LEU A 94 20.34 -1.49 2.73
C LEU A 94 21.67 -0.87 3.20
N ASN A 95 22.79 -1.24 2.58
CA ASN A 95 24.11 -0.70 2.90
C ASN A 95 24.24 0.79 2.58
N ALA A 96 23.45 1.30 1.64
CA ALA A 96 23.33 2.73 1.34
C ALA A 96 22.44 3.50 2.35
N GLY A 97 21.93 2.82 3.39
CA GLY A 97 21.05 3.41 4.40
C GLY A 97 19.61 3.59 3.95
N GLN A 98 19.21 2.97 2.84
CA GLN A 98 17.83 2.98 2.36
C GLN A 98 17.06 1.77 2.92
N VAL A 99 15.73 1.83 2.85
CA VAL A 99 14.83 0.73 3.25
C VAL A 99 14.31 -0.01 2.03
N ILE A 100 13.79 -1.22 2.23
CA ILE A 100 13.07 -1.98 1.21
C ILE A 100 11.57 -1.71 1.39
N PRO A 101 10.91 -1.00 0.46
CA PRO A 101 9.48 -0.72 0.58
C PRO A 101 8.66 -2.00 0.69
N GLY A 102 7.66 -2.01 1.57
CA GLY A 102 6.80 -3.17 1.82
C GLY A 102 7.42 -4.24 2.75
N TYR A 103 8.66 -4.05 3.23
CA TYR A 103 9.30 -4.96 4.18
C TYR A 103 9.58 -4.28 5.52
N GLY A 104 9.38 -5.06 6.59
CA GLY A 104 9.54 -4.60 7.98
C GLY A 104 8.18 -4.27 8.60
N HIS A 105 7.93 -4.81 9.79
CA HIS A 105 6.70 -4.56 10.52
C HIS A 105 6.98 -4.60 12.03
N ALA A 106 6.52 -3.59 12.78
CA ALA A 106 6.81 -3.48 14.21
C ALA A 106 6.01 -4.48 15.07
N VAL A 107 4.80 -4.85 14.63
CA VAL A 107 3.84 -5.68 15.41
C VAL A 107 3.72 -7.12 14.89
N LEU A 108 3.36 -7.32 13.61
CA LEU A 108 3.24 -8.64 13.00
C LEU A 108 4.57 -9.38 13.00
N ARG A 109 4.53 -10.65 13.41
CA ARG A 109 5.71 -11.53 13.54
C ARG A 109 5.88 -12.49 12.36
N ARG A 110 4.97 -12.42 11.38
CA ARG A 110 4.89 -13.27 10.20
C ARG A 110 4.39 -12.41 9.03
N THR A 111 4.43 -12.96 7.82
CA THR A 111 3.83 -12.33 6.64
C THR A 111 2.37 -11.97 6.91
N ASP A 112 1.97 -10.80 6.42
CA ASP A 112 0.58 -10.37 6.39
C ASP A 112 -0.24 -11.41 5.59
N PRO A 113 -1.34 -11.97 6.15
CA PRO A 113 -2.12 -13.04 5.53
C PRO A 113 -2.77 -12.70 4.19
#